data_AF-A0A3C1SG21-F1
#
_entry.id   AF-A0A3C1SG21-F1
#
_cell.length_a   1.000
_cell.length_b   1.000
_cell.length_c   1.000
_cell.angle_alpha   90.00
_cell.angle_beta   90.00
_cell.angle_gamma   90.00
#
_symmetry.space_group_name_H-M   'P 1'
#
loop_
_entity.id
_entity.type
_entity.pdbx_description
1 polymer ?
#
loop_
_entity_poly.entity_id
_entity_poly.type
_entity_poly.pdbx_seq_one_letter_code
_entity_poly.pdbx_strand_id
1 'polypeptide(L)' 'MFYNGTRSEAGKGLEISELAVIDVNYNTAYSVSAWQTPAVLSAGHTRTEQFFQDCRCLPSSVRYPAADGYYAEN' A
#
# COMPACT_ATOMS: atom_id res chain seq x y z
N MET A 1 -10.14 7.34 -10.59
CA MET A 1 -9.62 8.73 -10.69
C MET A 1 -9.39 9.20 -9.28
N PHE A 2 -8.20 9.71 -8.96
CA PHE A 2 -7.80 10.01 -7.57
C PHE A 2 -7.46 11.47 -7.41
N TYR A 3 -7.81 12.05 -6.25
CA TYR A 3 -7.85 13.49 -6.01
C TYR A 3 -6.48 14.07 -5.63
N ASN A 4 -6.14 15.22 -6.22
CA ASN A 4 -5.12 16.10 -5.69
C ASN A 4 -5.74 16.95 -4.56
N GLY A 5 -5.30 16.72 -3.33
CA GLY A 5 -5.83 17.38 -2.13
C GLY A 5 -5.64 18.90 -2.04
N THR A 6 -4.86 19.50 -2.94
CA THR A 6 -4.58 20.96 -2.89
C THR A 6 -5.61 21.84 -3.60
N ARG A 7 -6.62 21.29 -4.29
CA ARG A 7 -7.55 22.13 -5.10
C ARG A 7 -9.05 21.85 -5.01
N SER A 8 -9.53 20.91 -4.18
CA SER A 8 -10.96 20.48 -4.23
C SER A 8 -11.45 20.14 -5.65
N GLU A 9 -10.51 19.77 -6.53
CA GLU A 9 -10.74 19.38 -7.92
C GLU A 9 -10.25 17.94 -8.08
N ALA A 10 -10.95 17.14 -8.88
CA ALA A 10 -10.48 15.82 -9.31
C ALA A 10 -9.32 15.98 -10.32
N GLY A 11 -8.16 16.42 -9.86
CA GLY A 11 -6.92 16.40 -10.65
C GLY A 11 -6.28 15.01 -10.60
N LYS A 12 -5.56 14.58 -11.64
CA LYS A 12 -4.81 13.31 -11.63
C LYS A 12 -3.76 13.33 -10.49
N GLY A 13 -4.11 12.77 -9.34
CA GLY A 13 -3.23 12.66 -8.18
C GLY A 13 -2.25 11.48 -8.27
N LEU A 14 -1.12 11.63 -7.59
CA LEU A 14 -0.12 10.57 -7.39
C LEU A 14 -0.61 9.69 -6.23
N GLU A 15 -1.15 8.49 -6.51
CA GLU A 15 -1.40 7.53 -5.44
C GLU A 15 -0.12 6.82 -5.06
N ILE A 16 0.08 6.64 -3.76
CA ILE A 16 1.21 5.91 -3.19
C ILE A 16 0.65 4.75 -2.36
N SER A 17 1.18 3.56 -2.60
CA SER A 17 0.96 2.39 -1.78
C SER A 17 2.11 2.26 -0.80
N GLU A 18 1.83 2.12 0.50
CA GLU A 18 2.84 1.96 1.55
C GLU A 18 2.64 0.65 2.32
N LEU A 19 3.76 -0.01 2.63
CA LEU A 19 3.85 -1.21 3.44
C LEU A 19 4.71 -0.84 4.64
N ALA A 20 4.14 -0.99 5.82
CA ALA A 20 4.85 -0.79 7.07
C ALA A 20 4.68 -2.00 7.98
N VAL A 21 5.71 -2.25 8.79
CA VAL A 21 5.66 -3.22 9.88
C VAL A 21 5.62 -2.46 11.19
N ILE A 22 4.65 -2.79 12.04
CA ILE A 22 4.49 -2.18 13.36
C ILE A 22 5.01 -3.16 14.41
N ASP A 23 6.06 -2.77 15.12
CA ASP A 23 6.44 -3.43 16.37
C ASP A 23 5.70 -2.76 17.53
N VAL A 24 4.65 -3.44 17.98
CA VAL A 24 3.79 -2.97 19.08
C VAL A 24 4.49 -2.98 20.44
N ASN A 25 5.52 -3.81 20.64
CA ASN A 25 6.24 -3.87 21.91
C ASN A 25 7.13 -2.64 22.07
N TYR A 26 7.72 -2.18 20.97
CA TYR A 26 8.59 -1.02 20.93
C TYR A 26 7.88 0.27 20.48
N ASN A 27 6.57 0.20 20.21
CA ASN A 27 5.76 1.30 19.67
C ASN A 27 6.44 1.98 18.46
N THR A 28 7.00 1.19 17.55
CA THR A 28 7.82 1.67 16.44
C THR A 28 7.28 1.13 15.12
N ALA A 29 7.17 2.02 14.13
CA ALA A 29 6.79 1.69 12.76
C ALA A 29 8.03 1.67 11.86
N TYR A 30 8.15 0.64 11.05
CA TYR A 30 9.19 0.51 10.03
C TYR A 30 8.53 0.60 8.65
N SER A 31 8.84 1.66 7.89
CA SER A 31 8.42 1.74 6.48
C SER A 31 9.27 0.75 5.67
N VAL A 32 8.64 -0.19 4.99
CA VAL A 32 9.28 -1.29 4.26
C VAL A 32 9.33 -1.00 2.77
N SER A 33 8.20 -0.59 2.19
CA SER A 33 8.15 -0.17 0.79
C SER A 33 7.09 0.90 0.58
N ALA A 34 7.39 1.81 -0.35
CA ALA A 34 6.48 2.86 -0.77
C ALA A 34 6.62 3.04 -2.27
N TRP A 35 5.54 2.80 -3.01
CA TRP A 35 5.54 2.85 -4.46
C TRP A 35 4.41 3.71 -4.98
N GLN A 36 4.72 4.55 -5.96
CA GLN A 36 3.69 5.19 -6.73
C GLN A 36 2.91 4.12 -7.53
N THR A 37 1.58 4.20 -7.47
CA THR A 37 0.72 3.34 -8.29
C THR A 37 0.95 3.65 -9.78
N PRO A 38 1.32 2.65 -10.60
CA PRO A 38 1.47 2.85 -12.04
C PRO A 38 0.17 3.31 -12.70
N ALA A 39 0.26 4.21 -13.67
CA ALA A 39 -0.91 4.67 -14.42
C ALA A 39 -1.54 3.57 -15.29
N VAL A 40 -0.77 2.54 -15.64
CA VAL A 40 -1.19 1.38 -16.42
C VAL A 40 -0.74 0.14 -15.66
N LEU A 41 -1.68 -0.70 -15.26
CA LEU A 41 -1.40 -2.00 -14.68
C LEU A 41 -1.13 -3.01 -15.80
N SER A 42 -0.25 -3.97 -15.55
CA SER A 42 -0.05 -5.11 -16.44
C SER A 42 -1.36 -5.91 -16.56
N ALA A 43 -1.66 -6.40 -17.76
CA ALA A 43 -2.90 -7.12 -18.04
C ALA A 43 -3.06 -8.32 -17.10
N GLY A 44 -4.19 -8.37 -16.38
CA GLY A 44 -4.51 -9.46 -15.45
C GLY A 44 -3.96 -9.30 -14.04
N HIS A 45 -3.27 -8.21 -13.71
CA HIS A 45 -2.86 -7.91 -12.34
C HIS A 45 -3.73 -6.81 -11.71
N THR A 46 -4.19 -7.05 -10.50
CA THR A 46 -4.74 -6.00 -9.66
C THR A 46 -3.61 -5.17 -9.05
N ARG A 47 -3.90 -3.90 -8.74
CA ARG A 47 -2.97 -3.01 -8.01
C ARG A 47 -2.46 -3.66 -6.72
N THR A 48 -3.36 -4.38 -6.05
CA THR A 48 -3.13 -5.03 -4.77
C THR A 48 -2.17 -6.22 -4.90
N GLU A 49 -2.31 -7.05 -5.95
CA GLU A 49 -1.41 -8.16 -6.22
C GLU A 49 0.02 -7.72 -6.53
N GLN A 50 0.18 -6.63 -7.28
CA GLN A 50 1.51 -6.08 -7.59
C GLN A 50 2.22 -5.62 -6.31
N PHE A 51 1.47 -5.02 -5.38
CA PHE A 51 1.99 -4.54 -4.11
C PHE A 51 2.30 -5.67 -3.11
N PHE A 52 1.46 -6.71 -3.06
CA PHE A 52 1.65 -7.82 -2.13
C PHE A 52 2.87 -8.70 -2.40
N GLN A 53 3.57 -8.51 -3.53
CA GLN A 53 4.84 -9.19 -3.76
C GLN A 53 5.87 -8.84 -2.68
N ASP A 54 5.90 -7.58 -2.23
CA ASP A 54 6.81 -7.11 -1.18
C ASP A 54 6.51 -7.75 0.19
N CYS A 55 5.27 -8.22 0.41
CA CYS A 55 4.91 -8.89 1.66
C CYS A 55 5.50 -10.31 1.78
N ARG A 56 5.92 -10.93 0.67
CA ARG A 56 6.38 -12.33 0.64
C ARG A 56 7.71 -12.55 1.38
N CYS A 57 8.49 -11.48 1.60
CA CYS A 57 9.77 -11.54 2.30
C CYS A 57 9.69 -11.11 3.78
N LEU A 58 8.48 -10.85 4.30
CA LEU A 58 8.33 -10.45 5.70
C LEU A 58 8.73 -11.59 6.65
N PRO A 59 9.36 -11.27 7.80
CA PRO A 59 9.66 -12.26 8.83
C PRO A 59 8.41 -12.98 9.31
N SER A 60 8.53 -14.26 9.66
CA SER A 60 7.43 -15.08 10.20
C SER A 60 6.88 -14.59 11.55
N SER A 61 7.56 -13.62 12.18
CA SER A 61 7.07 -12.93 13.37
C SER A 61 5.97 -11.90 13.07
N VAL A 62 5.80 -11.47 11.82
CA VAL A 62 4.71 -10.58 11.41
C VAL A 62 3.43 -11.40 11.24
N ARG A 63 2.46 -11.25 12.16
CA ARG A 63 1.29 -12.14 12.27
C ARG A 63 -0.05 -11.47 11.99
N TYR A 64 -0.13 -10.17 12.19
CA TYR A 64 -1.40 -9.44 12.17
C TYR A 64 -1.40 -8.48 10.98
N PRO A 65 -1.97 -8.88 9.83
CA PRO A 65 -2.12 -7.96 8.71
C PRO A 65 -3.12 -6.87 9.09
N ALA A 66 -2.79 -5.64 8.72
CA ALA A 66 -3.68 -4.49 8.78
C ALA A 66 -3.67 -3.83 7.40
N ALA A 67 -4.86 -3.48 6.93
CA ALA A 67 -5.09 -2.89 5.63
C ALA A 67 -6.15 -1.79 5.77
N ASP A 68 -6.04 -0.76 4.94
CA ASP A 68 -7.15 0.19 4.79
C ASP A 68 -8.33 -0.49 4.08
N GLY A 69 -9.45 0.23 3.93
CA GLY A 69 -10.64 -0.31 3.27
C GLY A 69 -10.40 -0.78 1.82
N TYR A 70 -9.41 -0.23 1.11
CA TYR A 70 -9.09 -0.65 -0.25
C TYR A 70 -8.30 -1.96 -0.27
N TYR A 71 -7.38 -2.17 0.68
CA TYR A 71 -6.59 -3.40 0.78
C TYR A 71 -7.27 -4.50 1.59
N ALA A 72 -8.34 -4.18 2.35
CA ALA A 72 -9.09 -5.12 3.18
C ALA A 72 -10.07 -6.00 2.40
N GLU A 73 -10.44 -5.62 1.16
CA GLU A 73 -11.23 -6.46 0.26
C GLU A 73 -10.31 -7.48 -0.44
N ASN A 74 -9.96 -8.58 0.23
CA ASN A 74 -9.43 -9.80 -0.39
C ASN A 74 -9.93 -11.06 0.33
#